data_AF-A0A2E0VWQ8-F1
#
_entry.id   AF-A0A2E0VWQ8-F1
#
_cell.length_a   1.000
_cell.length_b   1.000
_cell.length_c   1.000
_cell.angle_alpha   90.00
_cell.angle_beta   90.00
_cell.angle_gamma   90.00
#
_symmetry.space_group_name_H-M   'P 1'
#
loop_
_entity.id
_entity.type
_entity.pdbx_description
1 polymer ?
#
loop_
_entity_poly.entity_id
_entity_poly.type
_entity_poly.pdbx_seq_one_letter_code
_entity_poly.pdbx_strand_id
1 'polypeptide(L)'
;MMQTITDNQSNAPFSVMKQIHGAEVKDLVTKFFYRGNQLCFQIILQVDGGERIPYKEFSDYAEYKKAFSELQQQKGNPTMIKFPEKSVASTGSTSNVA
;
A
#
# COMPACT_ATOMS: atom_id res chain seq x y z
N MET A 1 -21.18 -32.17 34.46
CA MET A 1 -21.48 -30.96 33.65
C MET A 1 -20.32 -29.99 33.87
N MET A 2 -19.39 -29.86 32.92
CA MET A 2 -18.28 -28.92 33.02
C MET A 2 -18.32 -27.99 31.81
N GLN A 3 -18.31 -26.69 32.11
CA GLN A 3 -18.60 -25.59 31.19
C GLN A 3 -17.40 -25.33 30.28
N THR A 4 -17.67 -25.17 28.99
CA THR A 4 -16.74 -24.72 27.96
C THR A 4 -16.43 -23.24 28.15
N ILE A 5 -15.16 -22.91 28.32
CA ILE A 5 -14.67 -21.53 28.22
C ILE A 5 -14.46 -21.25 26.73
N THR A 6 -15.30 -20.39 26.18
CA THR A 6 -15.19 -19.89 24.81
C THR A 6 -14.24 -18.70 24.82
N ASP A 7 -12.96 -18.93 24.53
CA ASP A 7 -12.02 -17.85 24.22
C ASP A 7 -12.39 -17.25 22.86
N ASN A 8 -13.15 -16.15 22.93
CA ASN A 8 -13.55 -15.36 21.79
C ASN A 8 -12.36 -14.49 21.35
N GLN A 9 -11.39 -15.08 20.66
CA GLN A 9 -10.33 -14.32 19.98
C GLN A 9 -10.96 -13.56 18.81
N SER A 10 -11.15 -12.26 19.01
CA SER A 10 -11.43 -11.28 17.97
C SER A 10 -10.29 -11.27 16.96
N ASN A 11 -10.46 -12.03 15.89
CA ASN A 11 -9.54 -12.07 14.75
C ASN A 11 -9.70 -10.77 13.93
N ALA A 12 -9.15 -9.67 14.44
CA ALA A 12 -8.91 -8.50 13.61
C ALA A 12 -7.89 -8.90 12.54
N PRO A 13 -8.14 -8.64 11.23
CA PRO A 13 -7.19 -9.00 10.21
C PRO A 13 -5.89 -8.24 10.46
N PHE A 14 -4.83 -8.96 10.82
CA PHE A 14 -3.48 -8.40 10.91
C PHE A 14 -3.12 -7.82 9.55
N SER A 15 -3.22 -6.49 9.43
CA SER A 15 -2.84 -5.78 8.22
C SER A 15 -1.32 -5.92 8.08
N VAL A 16 -0.88 -6.76 7.14
CA VAL A 16 0.54 -6.97 6.89
C VAL A 16 1.12 -5.63 6.43
N MET A 17 2.01 -5.05 7.24
CA MET A 17 2.71 -3.81 6.89
C MET A 17 3.98 -4.18 6.13
N LYS A 18 4.03 -3.82 4.85
CA LYS A 18 5.28 -3.84 4.09
C LYS A 18 6.13 -2.64 4.44
N GLN A 19 7.43 -2.84 4.38
CA GLN A 19 8.42 -1.81 4.66
C GLN A 19 9.52 -1.87 3.61
N ILE A 20 10.04 -0.71 3.25
CA ILE A 20 11.18 -0.59 2.34
C ILE A 20 12.09 0.53 2.84
N HIS A 21 13.39 0.43 2.61
CA HIS A 21 14.28 1.56 2.87
C HIS A 21 14.10 2.64 1.80
N GLY A 22 14.07 3.91 2.22
CA GLY A 22 14.03 5.04 1.29
C GLY A 22 15.21 5.06 0.32
N ALA A 23 16.34 4.45 0.68
CA ALA A 23 17.51 4.27 -0.17
C ALA A 23 17.25 3.34 -1.38
N GLU A 24 16.28 2.43 -1.27
CA GLU A 24 15.88 1.53 -2.37
C GLU A 24 14.90 2.20 -3.34
N VAL A 25 14.34 3.36 -2.96
CA VAL A 25 13.40 4.12 -3.79
C VAL A 25 14.17 4.99 -4.78
N LYS A 26 14.11 4.62 -6.04
CA LYS A 26 14.72 5.36 -7.15
C LYS A 26 13.88 6.56 -7.55
N ASP A 27 12.57 6.36 -7.68
CA ASP A 27 11.66 7.41 -8.13
C ASP A 27 10.28 7.34 -7.46
N LEU A 28 9.58 8.46 -7.51
CA LEU A 28 8.21 8.61 -7.01
C LEU A 28 7.32 9.03 -8.16
N VAL A 29 6.41 8.15 -8.56
CA VAL A 29 5.50 8.38 -9.67
C VAL A 29 4.11 8.67 -9.12
N THR A 30 3.49 9.73 -9.63
CA THR A 30 2.08 10.02 -9.35
C THR A 30 1.21 9.54 -10.50
N LYS A 31 0.26 8.66 -10.19
CA LYS A 31 -0.81 8.27 -11.09
C LYS A 31 -2.06 9.07 -10.76
N PHE A 32 -2.55 9.82 -11.73
CA PHE A 32 -3.82 10.53 -11.67
C PHE A 32 -4.92 9.67 -12.28
N PHE A 33 -6.06 9.58 -11.62
CA PHE A 33 -7.21 8.83 -12.15
C PHE A 33 -8.51 9.40 -11.59
N TYR A 34 -9.61 9.16 -12.29
CA TYR A 34 -10.94 9.48 -11.78
C TYR A 34 -11.60 8.23 -11.19
N ARG A 35 -12.28 8.39 -10.06
CA ARG A 35 -13.21 7.40 -9.51
C ARG A 35 -14.58 8.07 -9.41
N GLY A 36 -15.48 7.73 -10.33
CA GLY A 36 -16.68 8.53 -10.57
C GLY A 36 -16.29 9.91 -11.11
N ASN A 37 -16.77 10.98 -10.46
CA ASN A 37 -16.45 12.37 -10.82
C ASN A 37 -15.38 13.01 -9.92
N GLN A 38 -14.69 12.22 -9.09
CA GLN A 38 -13.63 12.71 -8.20
C GLN A 38 -12.25 12.38 -8.76
N LEU A 39 -11.37 13.39 -8.84
CA LEU A 39 -9.95 13.22 -9.17
C LEU A 39 -9.22 12.61 -7.96
N CYS A 40 -8.48 11.53 -8.21
CA CYS A 40 -7.68 10.82 -7.23
C CYS A 40 -6.20 10.80 -7.65
N PHE A 41 -5.34 10.68 -6.64
CA PHE A 41 -3.89 10.66 -6.75
C PHE A 41 -3.37 9.38 -6.11
N GLN A 42 -2.61 8.58 -6.84
CA GLN A 42 -1.91 7.43 -6.27
C GLN A 42 -0.41 7.65 -6.37
N ILE A 43 0.28 7.52 -5.24
CA ILE A 43 1.73 7.52 -5.20
C ILE A 43 2.20 6.07 -5.45
N ILE A 44 3.13 5.91 -6.38
CA ILE A 44 3.79 4.66 -6.73
C ILE A 44 5.28 4.84 -6.46
N LEU A 45 5.85 3.98 -5.63
CA LEU A 45 7.30 3.92 -5.41
C LEU A 45 7.91 3.09 -6.52
N GLN A 46 8.86 3.66 -7.26
CA GLN A 46 9.69 2.90 -8.19
C GLN A 46 10.99 2.55 -7.47
N VAL A 47 11.25 1.27 -7.31
CA VAL A 47 12.42 0.77 -6.58
C VAL A 47 13.51 0.30 -7.53
N ASP A 48 14.73 0.19 -7.03
CA ASP A 48 15.82 -0.42 -7.79
C ASP A 48 15.46 -1.87 -8.18
N GLY A 49 15.73 -2.23 -9.43
CA GLY A 49 15.21 -3.45 -10.05
C GLY A 49 13.93 -3.25 -10.88
N GLY A 50 13.36 -2.03 -10.89
CA GLY A 50 12.26 -1.66 -11.77
C GLY A 50 10.87 -2.03 -11.26
N GLU A 51 10.78 -2.62 -10.07
CA GLU A 51 9.50 -2.90 -9.40
C GLU A 51 8.77 -1.57 -9.06
N ARG A 52 7.45 -1.62 -9.18
CA ARG A 52 6.55 -0.48 -8.91
C ARG A 52 5.57 -0.86 -7.82
N ILE A 53 5.70 -0.21 -6.67
CA ILE A 53 4.94 -0.53 -5.47
C ILE A 53 3.90 0.57 -5.22
N PRO A 54 2.59 0.27 -5.26
CA PRO A 54 1.57 1.22 -4.86
C PRO A 54 1.72 1.56 -3.37
N TYR A 55 1.91 2.84 -3.05
CA TYR A 55 2.06 3.29 -1.67
C TYR A 55 0.71 3.62 -1.04
N LYS A 56 0.02 4.64 -1.60
CA LYS A 56 -1.26 5.12 -1.07
C LYS A 56 -2.04 5.89 -2.14
N GLU A 57 -3.36 5.81 -2.03
CA GLU A 57 -4.33 6.60 -2.81
C GLU A 57 -4.89 7.74 -1.96
N PHE A 58 -5.10 8.89 -2.59
CA PHE A 58 -5.62 10.10 -1.98
C PHE A 58 -6.71 10.68 -2.88
N SER A 59 -7.76 11.21 -2.26
CA SER A 59 -8.77 12.03 -2.92
C SER A 59 -8.64 13.52 -2.58
N ASP A 60 -7.82 13.85 -1.59
CA ASP A 60 -7.47 15.21 -1.19
C ASP A 60 -6.06 15.57 -1.67
N TYR A 61 -5.93 16.73 -2.30
CA TYR A 61 -4.66 17.18 -2.86
C TYR A 61 -3.64 17.61 -1.80
N ALA A 62 -4.08 18.21 -0.69
CA ALA A 62 -3.20 18.64 0.38
C ALA A 62 -2.59 17.44 1.11
N GLU A 63 -3.39 16.40 1.37
CA GLU A 63 -2.90 15.13 1.92
C GLU A 63 -1.90 14.45 0.99
N TYR A 64 -2.22 14.37 -0.31
CA TYR A 64 -1.31 13.84 -1.32
C TYR A 64 0.01 14.61 -1.33
N LYS A 65 -0.04 15.94 -1.39
CA LYS A 65 1.16 16.78 -1.50
C LYS A 65 2.04 16.66 -0.27
N LYS A 66 1.44 16.59 0.93
CA LYS A 66 2.15 16.34 2.18
C LYS A 66 2.87 15.00 2.13
N ALA A 67 2.15 13.91 1.85
CA ALA A 67 2.74 12.57 1.80
C ALA A 67 3.84 12.44 0.73
N PHE A 68 3.63 13.03 -0.45
CA PHE A 68 4.63 13.02 -1.52
C PHE A 68 5.89 13.81 -1.13
N SER A 69 5.74 14.94 -0.45
CA SER A 69 6.87 15.74 0.03
C SER A 69 7.66 15.01 1.12
N GLU A 70 6.98 14.32 2.04
CA GLU A 70 7.61 13.47 3.06
C GLU A 70 8.40 12.33 2.40
N LEU A 71 7.82 11.65 1.42
CA LEU A 71 8.50 10.59 0.67
C LEU A 71 9.71 11.12 -0.12
N GLN A 72 9.61 12.32 -0.70
CA GLN A 72 10.76 12.95 -1.37
C GLN A 72 11.93 13.18 -0.41
N GLN A 73 11.65 13.57 0.83
CA GLN A 73 12.69 13.74 1.86
C GLN A 73 13.27 12.41 2.34
N GLN A 74 12.49 11.33 2.30
CA GLN A 74 12.94 9.99 2.67
C GLN A 74 13.68 9.27 1.54
N LYS A 75 13.42 9.65 0.28
CA LYS A 75 14.06 9.07 -0.90
C LYS A 75 15.59 9.25 -0.84
N GLY A 76 16.32 8.16 -1.05
CA GLY A 76 17.78 8.14 -0.98
C GLY A 76 18.35 8.10 0.45
N ASN A 77 17.50 8.13 1.49
CA ASN A 77 17.91 8.03 2.88
C ASN A 77 17.60 6.63 3.45
N PRO A 78 18.35 6.15 4.46
CA PRO A 78 18.13 4.82 5.06
C PRO A 78 16.84 4.71 5.91
N THR A 79 15.96 5.73 5.86
CA THR A 79 14.70 5.79 6.60
C THR A 79 13.73 4.71 6.11
N MET A 80 13.05 4.05 7.06
CA MET A 80 12.03 3.05 6.76
C MET A 80 10.73 3.71 6.30
N ILE A 81 10.28 3.38 5.10
CA ILE A 81 8.97 3.75 4.57
C ILE A 81 8.03 2.57 4.80
N LYS A 82 6.97 2.79 5.59
CA LYS A 82 5.96 1.78 5.91
C LYS A 82 4.71 2.03 5.09
N PHE A 83 4.13 0.97 4.54
CA PHE A 83 2.88 1.03 3.80
C PHE A 83 2.04 -0.23 4.01
N PRO A 84 0.71 -0.10 4.01
CA PRO A 84 -0.16 -1.25 4.13
C PRO A 84 -0.02 -2.12 2.88
N GLU A 85 0.23 -3.41 3.06
CA GLU A 85 -0.01 -4.36 1.98
C GLU A 85 -1.51 -4.39 1.74
N LYS A 86 -1.97 -3.81 0.62
CA LYS A 86 -3.30 -4.18 0.12
C LYS A 86 -3.22 -5.69 -0.08
N SER A 87 -3.98 -6.44 0.70
CA SER A 87 -4.21 -7.85 0.44
C SER A 87 -4.75 -7.93 -0.98
N VAL A 88 -3.88 -8.27 -1.92
CA VAL A 88 -4.30 -8.77 -3.22
C VAL A 88 -5.02 -10.06 -2.89
N ALA A 89 -6.34 -9.98 -2.74
CA ALA A 89 -7.19 -11.10 -3.10
C ALA A 89 -6.85 -11.37 -4.57
N SER A 90 -5.96 -12.32 -4.77
CA SER A 90 -5.57 -12.88 -6.04
C SER A 90 -6.82 -13.53 -6.67
N THR A 91 -7.68 -12.74 -7.31
CA THR A 91 -8.63 -13.25 -8.30
C THR A 91 -7.90 -13.47 -9.63
N GLY A 92 -6.94 -14.39 -9.59
CA GLY A 92 -6.51 -15.14 -10.76
C GLY A 92 -7.34 -16.43 -10.82
N SER A 93 -8.63 -16.31 -11.14
CA SER A 93 -9.43 -17.47 -11.51
C SER A 93 -8.98 -17.94 -12.89
N THR A 94 -7.95 -18.79 -12.94
CA THR A 94 -7.70 -19.63 -14.12
C THR A 94 -8.74 -20.75 -14.12
N SER A 95 -9.92 -20.46 -14.66
CA SER A 95 -10.81 -21.49 -15.18
C SER A 95 -10.36 -21.79 -16.61
N ASN A 96 -9.49 -22.77 -16.79
CA ASN A 96 -9.39 -23.48 -18.07
C ASN A 96 -10.03 -24.85 -17.88
N VAL A 97 -11.27 -24.94 -18.33
CA VAL A 97 -11.96 -26.19 -18.63
C VAL A 97 -12.08 -26.22 -20.15
N ALA A 98 -11.30 -27.09 -20.80
CA ALA A 98 -11.57 -27.66 -22.11
C ALA A 98 -10.61 -28.84 -22.30
#